data_AF-A0A2E7DS39-F1
#
_entry.id   AF-A0A2E7DS39-F1
#
_cell.length_a   1.000
_cell.length_b   1.000
_cell.length_c   1.000
_cell.angle_alpha   90.00
_cell.angle_beta   90.00
_cell.angle_gamma   90.00
#
_symmetry.space_group_name_H-M   'P 1'
#
loop_
_entity.id
_entity.type
_entity.pdbx_description
1 polymer ?
#
loop_
_entity_poly.entity_id
_entity_poly.type
_entity_poly.pdbx_seq_one_letter_code
_entity_poly.pdbx_strand_id
1 'polypeptide(L)'
;MEVLSFPLKFSAEGDFIRVDDTSDIYKAEQVRAFISTHRNERALFPSFGTDDPTFDDFTGSTLVAEFANFYDTSIIIDHIDVIKKQGAVSNIEVNFL
;
A
#
# COMPACT_ATOMS: atom_id res chain seq x y z
N MET A 1 15.78 1.53 -9.34
CA MET A 1 16.30 2.92 -9.21
C MET A 1 15.99 3.42 -7.81
N GLU A 2 16.84 4.28 -7.25
CA GLU A 2 16.58 4.92 -5.95
C GLU A 2 15.51 6.02 -6.08
N VAL A 3 14.39 5.85 -5.37
CA VAL A 3 13.28 6.82 -5.29
C VAL A 3 13.08 7.31 -3.86
N LEU A 4 12.37 8.42 -3.66
CA LEU A 4 12.10 8.94 -2.32
C LEU A 4 11.23 7.96 -1.52
N SER A 5 11.54 7.77 -0.24
CA SER A 5 10.74 6.90 0.63
C SER A 5 9.32 7.46 0.81
N PHE A 6 8.35 6.56 1.04
CA PHE A 6 7.00 6.91 1.45
C PHE A 6 6.60 6.23 2.78
N PRO A 7 6.24 6.99 3.84
CA PRO A 7 6.26 8.45 3.91
C PRO A 7 7.67 9.00 3.75
N LEU A 8 7.76 10.27 3.36
CA LEU A 8 9.04 10.96 3.18
C LEU A 8 9.78 11.02 4.52
N LYS A 9 10.99 10.45 4.56
CA LYS A 9 11.83 10.40 5.76
C LYS A 9 13.16 11.12 5.52
N PHE A 10 13.77 11.55 6.62
CA PHE A 10 15.09 12.17 6.63
C PHE A 10 16.09 11.30 7.39
N SER A 11 17.34 11.28 6.95
CA SER A 11 18.45 10.74 7.73
C SER A 11 18.79 11.67 8.89
N ALA A 12 19.67 11.22 9.80
CA ALA A 12 20.15 12.05 10.90
C ALA A 12 20.96 13.27 10.42
N GLU A 13 21.50 13.18 9.20
CA GLU A 13 22.30 14.19 8.52
C GLU A 13 21.45 15.18 7.70
N GLY A 14 20.13 14.95 7.60
CA GLY A 14 19.19 15.81 6.88
C GLY A 14 18.99 15.43 5.41
N ASP A 15 19.55 14.31 4.96
CA ASP A 15 19.32 13.80 3.60
C ASP A 15 17.95 13.11 3.48
N PHE A 16 17.36 13.15 2.29
CA PHE A 16 16.16 12.35 2.00
C PHE A 16 16.51 10.87 1.96
N ILE A 17 15.75 10.06 2.70
CA ILE A 17 15.84 8.61 2.59
C ILE A 17 15.29 8.19 1.23
N ARG A 18 16.08 7.37 0.54
CA ARG A 18 15.70 6.73 -0.70
C ARG A 18 15.56 5.22 -0.51
N VAL A 19 14.72 4.63 -1.34
CA VAL A 19 14.47 3.19 -1.40
C VAL A 19 14.61 2.74 -2.85
N ASP A 20 15.15 1.54 -3.05
CA ASP A 20 15.17 0.90 -4.37
C ASP A 20 13.74 0.54 -4.79
N ASP A 21 13.31 1.02 -5.95
CA ASP A 21 12.00 0.74 -6.54
C ASP A 21 11.71 -0.73 -6.83
N THR A 22 12.71 -1.61 -6.75
CA THR A 22 12.55 -3.07 -6.85
C THR A 22 12.47 -3.79 -5.50
N SER A 23 12.74 -3.08 -4.40
CA SER A 23 12.79 -3.66 -3.06
C SER A 23 11.40 -3.93 -2.48
N ASP A 24 11.29 -4.95 -1.62
CA ASP A 24 10.04 -5.21 -0.88
C ASP A 24 9.68 -4.07 0.08
N ILE A 25 10.68 -3.28 0.51
CA ILE A 25 10.44 -2.05 1.27
C ILE A 25 9.63 -1.08 0.42
N TYR A 26 10.06 -0.82 -0.81
CA TYR A 26 9.32 0.06 -1.72
C TYR A 26 7.91 -0.48 -2.00
N LYS A 27 7.77 -1.78 -2.27
CA LYS A 27 6.45 -2.40 -2.48
C LYS A 27 5.53 -2.18 -1.27
N ALA A 28 6.04 -2.38 -0.06
CA ALA A 28 5.30 -2.13 1.18
C ALA A 28 4.93 -0.65 1.36
N GLU A 29 5.82 0.27 0.99
CA GLU A 29 5.53 1.70 1.02
C GLU A 29 4.41 2.10 0.04
N GLN A 30 4.35 1.48 -1.15
CA GLN A 30 3.26 1.68 -2.11
C GLN A 30 1.93 1.11 -1.61
N VAL A 31 1.92 -0.10 -1.06
CA VAL A 31 0.72 -0.70 -0.46
C VAL A 31 0.19 0.17 0.67
N ARG A 32 1.08 0.64 1.56
CA ARG A 32 0.71 1.57 2.63
C ARG A 32 0.10 2.84 2.07
N ALA A 33 0.73 3.44 1.05
CA ALA A 33 0.21 4.66 0.41
C ALA A 33 -1.20 4.45 -0.13
N PHE A 34 -1.41 3.33 -0.82
CA PHE A 34 -2.69 2.99 -1.44
C PHE A 34 -3.79 2.80 -0.38
N ILE A 35 -3.55 1.95 0.63
CA ILE A 35 -4.53 1.66 1.70
C ILE A 35 -4.86 2.93 2.52
N SER A 36 -3.90 3.84 2.69
CA SER A 36 -4.09 5.04 3.52
C SER A 36 -4.74 6.21 2.78
N THR A 37 -4.99 6.09 1.47
CA THR A 37 -5.52 7.18 0.64
C THR A 37 -6.95 6.84 0.22
N HIS A 38 -7.87 7.78 0.35
CA HIS A 38 -9.22 7.60 -0.17
C HIS A 38 -9.25 7.92 -1.66
N ARG A 39 -10.18 7.30 -2.42
CA ARG A 39 -10.33 7.67 -3.83
C ARG A 39 -10.70 9.15 -3.94
N ASN A 40 -10.26 9.76 -5.03
CA ASN A 40 -10.38 11.19 -5.33
C ASN A 40 -9.57 12.13 -4.43
N GLU A 41 -8.84 11.64 -3.42
CA GLU A 41 -7.95 12.47 -2.60
C GLU A 41 -6.78 13.02 -3.43
N ARG A 42 -6.31 12.25 -4.42
CA ARG A 42 -5.28 12.66 -5.37
C ARG A 42 -5.92 13.18 -6.66
N ALA A 43 -5.93 14.50 -6.84
CA ALA A 43 -6.56 15.13 -8.01
C ALA A 43 -6.02 14.64 -9.37
N LEU A 44 -4.72 14.34 -9.47
CA LEU A 44 -4.10 13.81 -10.69
C LEU A 44 -4.34 12.31 -10.90
N PHE A 45 -4.66 11.58 -9.82
CA PHE A 45 -4.90 10.14 -9.87
C PHE A 45 -6.14 9.82 -9.03
N PRO A 46 -7.36 10.15 -9.50
CA PRO A 46 -8.58 9.99 -8.70
C PRO A 46 -8.89 8.53 -8.35
N SER A 47 -8.41 7.58 -9.15
CA SER A 47 -8.53 6.14 -8.90
C SER A 47 -7.54 5.59 -7.88
N PHE A 48 -6.56 6.39 -7.44
CA PHE A 48 -5.59 5.96 -6.44
C PHE A 48 -6.23 5.89 -5.06
N GLY A 49 -6.11 4.74 -4.41
CA GLY A 49 -6.58 4.52 -3.05
C GLY A 49 -7.80 3.59 -2.98
N THR A 50 -8.31 3.42 -1.76
CA THR A 50 -9.44 2.56 -1.45
C THR A 50 -10.42 3.28 -0.52
N ASP A 51 -11.71 2.97 -0.64
CA ASP A 51 -12.77 3.76 0.01
C ASP A 51 -13.10 3.32 1.44
N ASP A 52 -12.75 2.09 1.85
CA ASP A 52 -12.84 1.65 3.25
C ASP A 52 -12.11 0.31 3.51
N PRO A 53 -10.86 0.30 3.99
CA PRO A 53 -10.14 -0.92 4.32
C PRO A 53 -10.39 -1.42 5.76
N THR A 54 -11.15 -0.69 6.58
CA THR A 54 -11.11 -0.82 8.04
C THR A 54 -12.43 -1.21 8.69
N PHE A 55 -13.58 -0.91 8.10
CA PHE A 55 -14.87 -1.03 8.81
C PHE A 55 -15.97 -1.83 8.13
N ASP A 56 -15.93 -2.04 6.80
CA ASP A 56 -16.93 -2.87 6.10
C ASP A 56 -16.37 -4.26 5.71
N ASP A 57 -17.15 -5.08 4.98
CA ASP A 57 -16.81 -6.43 4.46
C ASP A 57 -15.60 -6.46 3.48
N PHE A 58 -14.55 -5.74 3.82
CA PHE A 58 -13.31 -5.60 3.08
C PHE A 58 -12.54 -6.92 3.12
N THR A 59 -12.43 -7.56 1.96
CA THR A 59 -11.68 -8.80 1.78
C THR A 59 -10.32 -8.49 1.19
N GLY A 60 -9.28 -9.24 1.59
CA GLY A 60 -7.93 -9.09 1.02
C GLY A 60 -7.92 -9.22 -0.51
N SER A 61 -8.81 -10.04 -1.08
CA SER A 61 -9.00 -10.18 -2.52
C SER A 61 -9.47 -8.90 -3.23
N THR A 62 -10.34 -8.11 -2.60
CA THR A 62 -10.78 -6.83 -3.18
C THR A 62 -9.60 -5.85 -3.23
N LEU A 63 -8.81 -5.78 -2.17
CA LEU A 63 -7.64 -4.91 -2.11
C LEU A 63 -6.59 -5.30 -3.16
N VAL A 64 -6.33 -6.60 -3.34
CA VAL A 64 -5.43 -7.08 -4.39
C VAL A 64 -5.93 -6.67 -5.78
N ALA A 65 -7.24 -6.79 -6.05
CA ALA A 65 -7.82 -6.39 -7.34
C ALA A 65 -7.73 -4.88 -7.58
N GLU A 66 -8.04 -4.05 -6.58
CA GLU A 66 -7.94 -2.59 -6.67
C GLU A 66 -6.49 -2.13 -6.86
N PHE A 67 -5.57 -2.74 -6.13
CA PHE A 67 -4.14 -2.46 -6.22
C PHE A 67 -3.58 -2.86 -7.59
N ALA A 68 -3.94 -4.06 -8.08
CA ALA A 68 -3.56 -4.54 -9.41
C ALA A 68 -4.16 -3.66 -10.52
N ASN A 69 -5.39 -3.16 -10.37
CA ASN A 69 -5.98 -2.24 -11.34
C ASN A 69 -5.21 -0.92 -11.48
N PHE A 70 -4.57 -0.44 -10.42
CA PHE A 70 -3.79 0.81 -10.46
C PHE A 70 -2.34 0.57 -10.90
N TYR A 71 -1.67 -0.42 -10.31
CA TYR A 71 -0.24 -0.68 -10.53
C TYR A 71 0.05 -1.65 -11.68
N ASP A 72 -0.97 -2.31 -12.23
CA ASP A 72 -0.86 -3.31 -13.29
C ASP A 72 0.23 -4.35 -12.96
N THR A 73 1.25 -4.51 -13.81
CA THR A 73 2.35 -5.47 -13.60
C THR A 73 3.55 -4.89 -12.85
N SER A 74 3.50 -3.62 -12.41
CA SER A 74 4.66 -2.98 -11.76
C SER A 74 4.90 -3.48 -10.34
N ILE A 75 3.83 -3.82 -9.62
CA ILE A 75 3.89 -4.40 -8.27
C ILE A 75 2.84 -5.49 -8.18
N ILE A 76 3.27 -6.73 -7.98
CA ILE A 76 2.38 -7.89 -7.92
C ILE A 76 2.30 -8.34 -6.45
N ILE A 77 1.08 -8.30 -5.92
CA ILE A 77 0.75 -8.85 -4.61
C ILE A 77 0.29 -10.30 -4.82
N ASP A 78 0.87 -11.23 -4.08
CA ASP A 78 0.47 -12.64 -4.10
C ASP A 78 -0.87 -12.83 -3.40
N HIS A 79 -0.93 -12.48 -2.11
CA HIS A 79 -2.14 -12.51 -1.30
C HIS A 79 -2.07 -11.53 -0.13
N ILE A 80 -3.24 -11.20 0.42
CA ILE A 80 -3.41 -10.36 1.60
C ILE A 80 -4.27 -11.09 2.61
N ASP A 81 -3.72 -11.33 3.80
CA ASP A 81 -4.42 -11.97 4.91
C ASP A 81 -4.92 -10.94 5.91
N VAL A 82 -6.24 -10.89 6.12
CA VAL A 82 -6.88 -10.02 7.12
C VAL A 82 -7.20 -10.86 8.37
N ILE A 83 -6.37 -10.72 9.40
CA ILE A 83 -6.51 -11.46 10.65
C ILE A 83 -7.39 -10.67 11.60
N LYS A 84 -8.58 -11.20 11.92
CA LYS A 84 -9.53 -10.58 12.87
C LYS A 84 -9.43 -11.23 14.26
N LYS A 85 -9.47 -10.43 15.32
CA LYS A 85 -9.51 -10.87 16.73
C LYS A 85 -10.59 -10.09 17.47
N GLN A 86 -11.46 -10.81 18.20
CA GLN A 86 -12.58 -10.21 18.96
C GLN A 86 -13.52 -9.33 18.10
N GLY A 87 -13.73 -9.68 16.83
CA GLY A 87 -14.60 -8.94 15.92
C GLY A 87 -13.98 -7.69 15.28
N ALA A 88 -12.73 -7.36 15.60
CA ALA A 88 -11.98 -6.27 14.98
C ALA A 88 -10.80 -6.79 14.15
N VAL A 89 -10.36 -6.02 13.15
CA VAL A 89 -9.11 -6.30 12.42
C VAL A 89 -7.94 -6.18 13.39
N SER A 90 -7.17 -7.26 13.52
CA SER A 90 -6.02 -7.36 14.42
C SER A 90 -4.69 -7.24 13.68
N ASN A 91 -4.60 -7.77 12.45
CA ASN A 91 -3.42 -7.69 11.62
C ASN A 91 -3.80 -7.75 10.13
N ILE A 92 -2.97 -7.17 9.27
CA ILE A 92 -3.04 -7.33 7.82
C ILE A 92 -1.65 -7.73 7.35
N GLU A 93 -1.53 -8.91 6.75
CA GLU A 93 -0.28 -9.42 6.19
C GLU A 93 -0.35 -9.33 4.66
N VAL A 94 0.71 -8.81 4.05
CA VAL A 94 0.79 -8.59 2.60
C VAL A 94 2.04 -9.29 2.09
N ASN A 95 1.85 -10.25 1.19
CA ASN A 95 2.94 -11.02 0.59
C ASN A 95 3.14 -10.59 -0.86
N PHE A 96 4.40 -10.37 -1.25
CA PHE A 96 4.79 -9.96 -2.60
C PHE A 96 5.38 -11.13 -3.37
N LEU A 97 5.18 -11.15 -4.69
CA LEU A 97 5.94 -12.00 -5.61
C LEU A 97 7.32 -11.39 -5.94
#